data_AF-A0A5M3MPN0-F1
#
_entry.id   AF-A0A5M3MPN0-F1
#
_cell.length_a   1.000
_cell.length_b   1.000
_cell.length_c   1.000
_cell.angle_alpha   90.00
_cell.angle_beta   90.00
_cell.angle_gamma   90.00
#
_symmetry.space_group_name_H-M   'P 1'
#
loop_
_entity.id
_entity.type
_entity.pdbx_description
1 polymer ?
#
loop_
_entity_poly.entity_id
_entity_poly.type
_entity_poly.pdbx_seq_one_letter_code
_entity_poly.pdbx_strand_id
1 'polypeptide(L)'
;MREETTGDALSALIALRSRVFDRRGGQDGMTLYENRPSRLTLLWPRLVLVPPLALMAARYAWASRGSLREFAGDAAETAGNFYRDWLVEPVRGVLHTIRAGSEGGIIVTKEAVDADLASLERMSLSLAQEKLKYTSEQLDELSRQIRTGDLTTVLRLYEEDIKTPLRSAVGGSLIRSVLVQVQKAKVDIDQALKGIDKLLKSQELTFAFVGVAPAFAIVYVTGGFLTNFFLSPGKRAVGGKRRRMGVWLAMRRVERLLIVSPRSLPTDVAPSLSPSPSPAAATTTGSTQQQHLQDGGDAIPPLTAGLLLLSVTHLRQFAERSLPGRSALREGFLEDVRDLEDPGLGRAEKLRVVDRMWKSWGETLGWTRQARV
;
A
#
# COMPACT_ATOMS: atom_id res chain seq x y z
N MET A 1 -44.75 -39.68 -36.70
CA MET A 1 -45.83 -38.70 -36.44
C MET A 1 -45.46 -37.66 -35.36
N ARG A 2 -44.18 -37.28 -35.22
CA ARG A 2 -43.71 -36.33 -34.18
C ARG A 2 -42.76 -35.23 -34.69
N GLU A 3 -42.51 -35.18 -36.00
CA GLU A 3 -41.61 -34.19 -36.61
C GLU A 3 -42.34 -33.03 -37.34
N GLU A 4 -43.65 -33.13 -37.59
CA GLU A 4 -44.37 -32.03 -38.28
C GLU A 4 -44.67 -30.83 -37.36
N THR A 5 -44.73 -31.02 -36.04
CA THR A 5 -45.14 -29.95 -35.12
C THR A 5 -44.04 -28.92 -34.83
N THR A 6 -42.76 -29.26 -35.05
CA THR A 6 -41.63 -28.34 -34.83
C THR A 6 -41.41 -27.39 -36.01
N GLY A 7 -41.72 -27.85 -37.23
CA GLY A 7 -41.66 -27.03 -38.45
C GLY A 7 -42.66 -25.88 -38.42
N ASP A 8 -43.90 -26.15 -37.99
CA ASP A 8 -44.96 -25.13 -37.91
C ASP A 8 -44.74 -24.10 -36.79
N ALA A 9 -44.13 -24.49 -35.67
CA ALA A 9 -43.78 -23.56 -34.60
C ALA A 9 -42.66 -22.59 -35.03
N LEU A 10 -41.68 -23.09 -35.80
CA LEU A 10 -40.58 -22.27 -36.30
C LEU A 10 -41.04 -21.33 -37.43
N SER A 11 -41.93 -21.79 -38.31
CA SER A 11 -42.52 -20.92 -39.36
C SER A 11 -43.39 -19.82 -38.74
N ALA A 12 -44.16 -20.13 -37.69
CA ALA A 12 -44.94 -19.15 -36.93
C ALA A 12 -44.05 -18.11 -36.22
N LEU A 13 -42.92 -18.53 -35.64
CA LEU A 13 -41.97 -17.62 -35.00
C LEU A 13 -41.23 -16.72 -36.00
N ILE A 14 -40.92 -17.23 -37.19
CA ILE A 14 -40.31 -16.44 -38.27
C ILE A 14 -41.31 -15.42 -38.83
N ALA A 15 -42.58 -15.82 -39.02
CA ALA A 15 -43.64 -14.92 -39.47
C ALA A 15 -44.01 -13.85 -38.43
N LEU A 16 -43.91 -14.18 -37.14
CA LEU A 16 -44.13 -13.20 -36.06
C LEU A 16 -42.95 -12.22 -35.96
N ARG A 17 -41.71 -12.68 -36.15
CA ARG A 17 -40.51 -11.83 -36.19
C ARG A 17 -40.55 -10.83 -37.34
N SER A 18 -40.97 -11.24 -38.53
CA SER A 18 -41.07 -10.32 -39.68
C SER A 18 -42.16 -9.28 -39.49
N ARG A 19 -43.34 -9.66 -38.97
CA ARG A 19 -44.45 -8.72 -38.71
C ARG A 19 -44.16 -7.70 -37.60
N VAL A 20 -43.38 -8.07 -36.58
CA VAL A 20 -43.00 -7.15 -35.50
C VAL A 20 -41.91 -6.17 -35.96
N PHE A 21 -41.05 -6.57 -36.90
CA PHE A 21 -39.98 -5.72 -37.42
C PHE A 21 -40.47 -4.75 -38.50
N ASP A 22 -41.43 -5.16 -39.33
CA ASP A 22 -41.95 -4.34 -40.44
C ASP A 22 -42.86 -3.19 -39.97
N ARG A 23 -43.52 -3.35 -38.81
CA ARG A 23 -44.38 -2.29 -38.22
C ARG A 23 -43.62 -1.11 -37.60
N ARG A 24 -42.27 -1.10 -37.67
CA ARG A 24 -41.41 -0.01 -37.21
C ARG A 24 -40.67 0.72 -38.35
N GLY A 25 -40.92 0.35 -39.60
CA GLY A 25 -40.21 0.90 -40.77
C GLY A 25 -40.88 2.08 -41.49
N GLY A 26 -42.07 2.52 -41.09
CA GLY A 26 -42.82 3.56 -41.79
C GLY A 26 -43.26 4.69 -40.86
N GLN A 27 -42.85 5.92 -41.20
CA GLN A 27 -43.15 7.21 -40.56
C GLN A 27 -42.23 7.57 -39.38
N ASP A 28 -41.11 8.22 -39.70
CA ASP A 28 -40.82 9.60 -39.28
C ASP A 28 -39.38 9.96 -39.66
N GLY A 29 -39.22 10.39 -40.92
CA GLY A 29 -38.13 11.30 -41.25
C GLY A 29 -38.43 12.66 -40.62
N MET A 30 -37.39 13.28 -40.06
CA MET A 30 -37.32 14.71 -39.73
C MET A 30 -37.68 15.13 -38.30
N THR A 31 -36.92 14.66 -37.30
CA THR A 31 -36.47 15.50 -36.15
C THR A 31 -35.22 14.89 -35.50
N LEU A 32 -34.03 15.33 -35.89
CA LEU A 32 -32.80 15.14 -35.11
C LEU A 32 -32.82 16.11 -33.91
N TYR A 33 -33.65 15.83 -32.92
CA TYR A 33 -33.59 16.47 -31.60
C TYR A 33 -33.26 15.40 -30.57
N GLU A 34 -31.97 15.32 -30.24
CA GLU A 34 -31.33 15.05 -28.94
C GLU A 34 -32.22 14.54 -27.78
N ASN A 35 -32.95 13.42 -27.96
CA ASN A 35 -33.59 12.74 -26.84
C ASN A 35 -32.65 11.66 -26.31
N ARG A 36 -31.99 11.96 -25.18
CA ARG A 36 -31.19 10.98 -24.43
C ARG A 36 -32.03 9.71 -24.23
N PRO A 37 -31.59 8.53 -24.71
CA PRO A 37 -32.37 7.31 -24.61
C PRO A 37 -32.66 7.03 -23.13
N SER A 38 -33.93 6.79 -22.82
CA SER A 38 -34.40 6.61 -21.44
C SER A 38 -33.60 5.51 -20.73
N ARG A 39 -33.39 5.65 -19.42
CA ARG A 39 -32.64 4.65 -18.64
C ARG A 39 -33.22 3.24 -18.76
N LEU A 40 -34.52 3.11 -19.03
CA LEU A 40 -35.17 1.82 -19.26
C LEU A 40 -34.74 1.18 -20.59
N THR A 41 -34.47 1.97 -21.63
CA THR A 41 -33.93 1.50 -22.90
C THR A 41 -32.43 1.15 -22.82
N LEU A 42 -31.69 1.70 -21.85
CA LEU A 42 -30.32 1.23 -21.56
C LEU A 42 -30.30 0.05 -20.58
N LEU A 43 -31.26 -0.05 -19.66
CA LEU A 43 -31.32 -1.10 -18.66
C LEU A 43 -32.10 -2.35 -19.09
N TRP A 44 -32.85 -2.35 -20.21
CA TRP A 44 -33.65 -3.52 -20.61
C TRP A 44 -32.83 -4.82 -20.73
N PRO A 45 -31.59 -4.85 -21.27
CA PRO A 45 -30.83 -6.10 -21.35
C PRO A 45 -30.49 -6.58 -19.95
N ARG A 46 -30.16 -5.66 -19.05
CA ARG A 46 -29.86 -5.97 -17.65
C ARG A 46 -31.11 -6.41 -16.88
N LEU A 47 -32.26 -5.81 -17.15
CA LEU A 47 -33.51 -6.10 -16.45
C LEU A 47 -34.15 -7.42 -16.91
N VAL A 48 -33.92 -7.82 -18.17
CA VAL A 48 -34.35 -9.12 -18.70
C VAL A 48 -33.34 -10.22 -18.36
N LEU A 49 -32.03 -9.94 -18.40
CA LEU A 49 -30.99 -10.96 -18.21
C LEU A 49 -30.64 -11.21 -16.72
N VAL A 50 -30.66 -10.19 -15.86
CA VAL A 50 -30.27 -10.35 -14.45
C VAL A 50 -31.23 -11.24 -13.65
N PRO A 51 -32.57 -11.11 -13.75
CA PRO A 51 -33.47 -11.98 -12.98
C PRO A 51 -33.32 -13.47 -13.28
N PRO A 52 -33.30 -13.95 -14.55
CA PRO A 52 -33.11 -15.37 -14.82
C PRO A 52 -31.71 -15.84 -14.47
N LEU A 53 -30.68 -15.01 -14.65
CA LEU A 53 -29.30 -15.35 -14.30
C LEU A 53 -29.11 -15.40 -12.77
N ALA A 54 -29.78 -14.51 -12.02
CA ALA A 54 -29.81 -14.51 -10.57
C ALA A 54 -30.61 -15.70 -10.02
N LEU A 55 -31.74 -16.06 -10.63
CA LEU A 55 -32.52 -17.26 -10.28
C LEU A 55 -31.74 -18.54 -10.61
N MET A 56 -31.03 -18.58 -11.74
CA MET A 56 -30.19 -19.71 -12.12
C MET A 56 -28.99 -19.84 -11.18
N ALA A 57 -28.34 -18.73 -10.82
CA ALA A 57 -27.27 -18.69 -9.82
C ALA A 57 -27.77 -19.09 -8.43
N ALA A 58 -28.94 -18.59 -8.01
CA ALA A 58 -29.56 -18.95 -6.73
C ALA A 58 -29.96 -20.43 -6.70
N ARG A 59 -30.52 -20.96 -7.79
CA ARG A 59 -30.89 -22.37 -7.90
C ARG A 59 -29.65 -23.27 -7.94
N TYR A 60 -28.60 -22.85 -8.63
CA TYR A 60 -27.31 -23.54 -8.64
C TYR A 60 -26.70 -23.55 -7.24
N ALA A 61 -26.63 -22.40 -6.56
CA ALA A 61 -26.15 -22.27 -5.18
C ALA A 61 -26.98 -23.09 -4.18
N TRP A 62 -28.31 -23.15 -4.36
CA TRP A 62 -29.19 -23.98 -3.53
C TRP A 62 -29.05 -25.48 -3.81
N ALA A 63 -28.80 -25.87 -5.07
CA ALA A 63 -28.52 -27.25 -5.43
C ALA A 63 -27.13 -27.68 -4.93
N SER A 64 -26.15 -26.77 -4.94
CA SER A 64 -24.76 -27.04 -4.56
C SER A 64 -24.47 -26.80 -3.07
N ARG A 65 -25.47 -26.59 -2.21
CA ARG A 65 -25.28 -26.43 -0.75
C ARG A 65 -24.55 -27.61 -0.09
N GLY A 66 -24.63 -28.81 -0.67
CA GLY A 66 -23.81 -29.97 -0.27
C GLY A 66 -22.33 -29.76 -0.66
N SER A 67 -22.08 -29.57 -1.96
CA SER A 67 -20.74 -29.29 -2.50
C SER A 67 -20.07 -28.06 -1.90
N LEU A 68 -20.83 -27.03 -1.51
CA LEU A 68 -20.29 -25.82 -0.88
C LEU A 68 -19.85 -26.08 0.57
N ARG A 69 -20.51 -27.01 1.27
CA ARG A 69 -20.09 -27.44 2.61
C ARG A 69 -18.87 -28.35 2.55
N GLU A 70 -18.83 -29.26 1.58
CA GLU A 70 -17.64 -30.06 1.29
C GLU A 70 -16.46 -29.14 0.96
N PHE A 71 -16.64 -28.21 0.02
CA PHE A 71 -15.61 -27.22 -0.32
C PHE A 71 -15.19 -26.35 0.87
N ALA A 72 -16.10 -25.95 1.75
CA ALA A 72 -15.76 -25.21 2.96
C ALA A 72 -14.98 -26.07 3.97
N GLY A 73 -15.33 -27.36 4.08
CA GLY A 73 -14.59 -28.34 4.86
C GLY A 73 -13.18 -28.54 4.32
N ASP A 74 -13.06 -28.81 3.02
CA ASP A 74 -11.79 -29.00 2.32
C ASP A 74 -10.91 -27.73 2.40
N ALA A 75 -11.50 -26.55 2.26
CA ALA A 75 -10.80 -25.28 2.40
C ALA A 75 -10.33 -25.03 3.83
N ALA A 76 -11.13 -25.39 4.85
CA ALA A 76 -10.75 -25.27 6.25
C ALA A 76 -9.64 -26.26 6.62
N GLU A 77 -9.72 -27.49 6.13
CA GLU A 77 -8.68 -28.50 6.29
C GLU A 77 -7.38 -28.07 5.61
N THR A 78 -7.46 -27.59 4.37
CA THR A 78 -6.32 -27.06 3.62
C THR A 78 -5.69 -25.86 4.32
N ALA A 79 -6.50 -24.94 4.86
CA ALA A 79 -6.01 -23.80 5.63
C ALA A 79 -5.35 -24.24 6.95
N GLY A 80 -5.90 -25.25 7.63
CA GLY A 80 -5.34 -25.82 8.84
C GLY A 80 -3.99 -26.51 8.61
N ASN A 81 -3.89 -27.30 7.52
CA ASN A 81 -2.64 -27.96 7.13
C ASN A 81 -1.60 -26.93 6.65
N PHE A 82 -2.01 -25.92 5.88
CA PHE A 82 -1.14 -24.81 5.54
C PHE A 82 -0.63 -24.07 6.79
N TYR A 83 -1.48 -23.82 7.77
CA TYR A 83 -1.04 -23.18 9.01
C TYR A 83 -0.04 -24.02 9.79
N ARG A 84 -0.30 -25.32 10.00
CA ARG A 84 0.62 -26.20 10.74
C ARG A 84 1.94 -26.40 10.00
N ASP A 85 1.87 -26.79 8.72
CA ASP A 85 3.05 -27.27 8.00
C ASP A 85 3.88 -26.12 7.41
N TRP A 86 3.25 -24.99 7.07
CA TRP A 86 3.92 -23.87 6.39
C TRP A 86 4.13 -22.62 7.25
N LEU A 87 3.37 -22.45 8.35
CA LEU A 87 3.57 -21.33 9.27
C LEU A 87 4.20 -21.78 10.58
N VAL A 88 3.70 -22.85 11.21
CA VAL A 88 4.19 -23.29 12.53
C VAL A 88 5.53 -24.02 12.40
N GLU A 89 5.62 -25.05 11.56
CA GLU A 89 6.84 -25.85 11.42
C GLU A 89 8.06 -25.01 11.01
N PRO A 90 7.97 -24.10 10.02
CA PRO A 90 9.12 -23.30 9.63
C PRO A 90 9.52 -22.26 10.68
N VAL A 91 8.55 -21.66 11.38
CA VAL A 91 8.85 -20.74 12.50
C VAL A 91 9.50 -21.48 13.66
N ARG A 92 9.05 -22.70 13.97
CA ARG A 92 9.66 -23.56 14.98
C ARG A 92 11.09 -23.96 14.58
N GLY A 93 11.30 -24.28 13.30
CA GLY A 93 12.61 -24.54 12.72
C GLY A 93 13.55 -23.35 12.89
N VAL A 94 13.14 -22.16 12.49
CA VAL A 94 13.90 -20.91 12.66
C VAL A 94 14.23 -20.66 14.14
N LEU A 95 13.25 -20.83 15.04
CA LEU A 95 13.45 -20.65 16.48
C LEU A 95 14.47 -21.65 17.04
N HIS A 96 14.39 -22.92 16.62
CA HIS A 96 15.34 -23.95 17.00
C HIS A 96 16.75 -23.65 16.48
N THR A 97 16.89 -23.17 15.24
CA THR A 97 18.18 -22.78 14.65
C THR A 97 18.80 -21.58 15.38
N ILE A 98 18.00 -20.58 15.78
CA ILE A 98 18.48 -19.44 16.58
C ILE A 98 18.89 -19.90 17.98
N ARG A 99 18.09 -20.78 18.62
CA ARG A 99 18.38 -21.32 19.95
C ARG A 99 19.65 -22.18 19.93
N ALA A 100 19.78 -23.10 18.99
CA ALA A 100 20.97 -23.95 18.83
C ALA A 100 22.21 -23.13 18.42
N GLY A 101 22.04 -22.08 17.62
CA GLY A 101 23.11 -21.12 17.31
C GLY A 101 23.58 -20.31 18.52
N SER A 102 22.74 -20.15 19.55
CA SER A 102 23.06 -19.45 20.80
C SER A 102 23.73 -20.33 21.86
N GLU A 103 23.75 -21.66 21.71
CA GLU A 103 24.50 -22.55 22.62
C GLU A 103 26.02 -22.41 22.50
N GLY A 104 26.51 -21.72 21.46
CA GLY A 104 27.93 -21.41 21.29
C GLY A 104 28.49 -20.31 22.21
N GLY A 105 27.72 -19.78 23.17
CA GLY A 105 28.14 -18.64 24.00
C GLY A 105 28.15 -18.83 25.52
N ILE A 106 27.42 -19.81 26.08
CA ILE A 106 27.28 -19.96 27.56
C ILE A 106 27.46 -21.42 28.02
N ILE A 107 27.91 -22.30 27.12
CA ILE A 107 28.35 -23.67 27.45
C ILE A 107 29.77 -23.89 26.92
N VAL A 108 30.67 -22.93 27.18
CA VAL A 108 32.06 -23.30 27.45
C VAL A 108 32.01 -23.94 28.83
N THR A 109 31.72 -25.23 28.74
CA THR A 109 31.51 -26.26 29.74
C THR A 109 32.41 -26.04 30.95
N LYS A 110 31.79 -25.89 32.11
CA LYS A 110 32.48 -26.01 33.39
C LYS A 110 33.32 -27.28 33.42
N GLU A 111 32.84 -28.33 32.76
CA GLU A 111 33.50 -29.63 32.59
C GLU A 111 34.79 -29.55 31.74
N ALA A 112 34.88 -28.68 30.72
CA ALA A 112 36.14 -28.47 29.99
C ALA A 112 37.11 -27.62 30.79
N VAL A 113 36.62 -26.61 31.53
CA VAL A 113 37.47 -25.83 32.44
C VAL A 113 38.00 -26.73 33.56
N ASP A 114 37.18 -27.62 34.11
CA ASP A 114 37.58 -28.60 35.12
C ASP A 114 38.56 -29.63 34.54
N ALA A 115 38.35 -30.08 33.30
CA ALA A 115 39.29 -30.97 32.61
C ALA A 115 40.64 -30.29 32.34
N ASP A 116 40.64 -29.02 31.95
CA ASP A 116 41.85 -28.24 31.70
C ASP A 116 42.59 -27.93 33.00
N LEU A 117 41.87 -27.61 34.09
CA LEU A 117 42.45 -27.43 35.43
C LEU A 117 43.06 -28.74 35.96
N ALA A 118 42.40 -29.88 35.77
CA ALA A 118 42.93 -31.19 36.15
C ALA A 118 44.18 -31.56 35.33
N SER A 119 44.22 -31.18 34.05
CA SER A 119 45.38 -31.37 33.19
C SER A 119 46.56 -30.49 33.64
N LEU A 120 46.30 -29.21 33.94
CA LEU A 120 47.28 -28.27 34.48
C LEU A 120 47.83 -28.76 35.83
N GLU A 121 46.98 -29.22 36.75
CA GLU A 121 47.40 -29.77 38.04
C GLU A 121 48.40 -30.91 37.86
N ARG A 122 48.08 -31.91 37.04
CA ARG A 122 48.98 -33.06 36.79
C ARG A 122 50.30 -32.62 36.15
N MET A 123 50.25 -31.71 35.20
CA MET A 123 51.43 -31.24 34.47
C MET A 123 52.35 -30.43 35.39
N SER A 124 51.80 -29.50 36.18
CA SER A 124 52.56 -28.68 37.12
C SER A 124 53.17 -29.49 38.25
N LEU A 125 52.47 -30.49 38.78
CA LEU A 125 53.02 -31.39 39.80
C LEU A 125 54.17 -32.24 39.26
N SER A 126 54.04 -32.77 38.03
CA SER A 126 55.12 -33.52 37.39
C SER A 126 56.36 -32.67 37.17
N LEU A 127 56.18 -31.41 36.77
CA LEU A 127 57.28 -30.46 36.56
C LEU A 127 57.98 -30.10 37.88
N ALA A 128 57.20 -29.84 38.94
CA ALA A 128 57.74 -29.54 40.26
C ALA A 128 58.54 -30.72 40.84
N GLN A 129 58.09 -31.96 40.61
CA GLN A 129 58.79 -33.16 41.04
C GLN A 129 60.11 -33.37 40.27
N GLU A 130 60.09 -33.22 38.94
CA GLU A 130 61.27 -33.45 38.09
C GLU A 130 62.36 -32.37 38.26
N LYS A 131 61.96 -31.09 38.37
CA LYS A 131 62.89 -29.95 38.36
C LYS A 131 63.31 -29.48 39.74
N LEU A 132 62.39 -29.48 40.70
CA LEU A 132 62.62 -28.90 42.03
C LEU A 132 62.78 -29.96 43.12
N LYS A 133 62.56 -31.25 42.80
CA LYS A 133 62.59 -32.37 43.75
C LYS A 133 61.73 -32.10 44.99
N TYR A 134 60.58 -31.46 44.81
CA TYR A 134 59.67 -31.16 45.91
C TYR A 134 59.26 -32.44 46.65
N THR A 135 59.21 -32.34 47.98
CA THR A 135 58.77 -33.43 48.84
C THR A 135 57.26 -33.59 48.71
N SER A 136 56.71 -34.77 48.99
CA SER A 136 55.27 -35.06 48.85
C SER A 136 54.35 -34.02 49.50
N GLU A 137 54.75 -33.45 50.64
CA GLU A 137 53.99 -32.41 51.34
C GLU A 137 53.92 -31.06 50.58
N GLN A 138 54.97 -30.73 49.81
CA GLN A 138 55.02 -29.48 49.02
C GLN A 138 54.24 -29.60 47.71
N LEU A 139 54.10 -30.82 47.18
CA LEU A 139 53.27 -31.11 46.01
C LEU A 139 51.77 -30.98 46.33
N ASP A 140 51.34 -31.40 47.52
CA ASP A 140 49.95 -31.26 47.95
C ASP A 140 49.54 -29.79 48.14
N GLU A 141 50.46 -28.96 48.63
CA GLU A 141 50.24 -27.51 48.75
C GLU A 141 50.14 -26.83 47.38
N LEU A 142 50.99 -27.23 46.43
CA LEU A 142 50.93 -26.72 45.05
C LEU A 142 49.63 -27.14 44.33
N SER A 143 49.17 -28.38 44.53
CA SER A 143 47.87 -28.85 44.04
C SER A 143 46.72 -28.00 44.56
N ARG A 144 46.71 -27.66 45.86
CA ARG A 144 45.69 -26.80 46.46
C ARG A 144 45.71 -25.40 45.86
N GLN A 145 46.87 -24.79 45.69
CA GLN A 145 47.02 -23.45 45.10
C GLN A 145 46.51 -23.39 43.66
N ILE A 146 46.80 -24.42 42.84
CA ILE A 146 46.31 -24.54 41.46
C ILE A 146 44.79 -24.69 41.41
N ARG A 147 44.19 -25.49 42.32
CA ARG A 147 42.72 -25.64 42.41
C ARG A 147 42.01 -24.36 42.84
N THR A 148 42.67 -23.53 43.66
CA THR A 148 42.17 -22.20 44.02
C THR A 148 42.39 -21.14 42.94
N GLY A 149 43.07 -21.47 41.84
CA GLY A 149 43.32 -20.57 40.72
C GLY A 149 44.51 -19.63 40.89
N ASP A 150 45.33 -19.80 41.92
CA ASP A 150 46.57 -19.04 42.12
C ASP A 150 47.73 -19.73 41.40
N LEU A 151 47.99 -19.27 40.17
CA LEU A 151 49.01 -19.84 39.28
C LEU A 151 50.37 -19.14 39.40
N THR A 152 50.52 -18.21 40.35
CA THR A 152 51.68 -17.32 40.46
C THR A 152 52.99 -18.11 40.62
N THR A 153 52.97 -19.18 41.42
CA THR A 153 54.13 -20.04 41.68
C THR A 153 54.54 -20.85 40.45
N VAL A 154 53.56 -21.37 39.70
CA VAL A 154 53.80 -22.14 38.46
C VAL A 154 54.29 -21.23 37.33
N LEU A 155 53.71 -20.02 37.20
CA LEU A 155 54.09 -19.04 36.18
C LEU A 155 55.53 -18.54 36.35
N ARG A 156 55.98 -18.30 37.59
CA ARG A 156 57.37 -17.92 37.87
C ARG A 156 58.37 -19.01 37.47
N LEU A 157 58.02 -20.26 37.70
CA LEU A 157 58.84 -21.40 37.31
C LEU A 157 58.94 -21.54 35.78
N TYR A 158 57.82 -21.32 35.08
CA TYR A 158 57.77 -21.34 33.63
C TYR A 158 58.58 -20.19 33.00
N GLU A 159 58.58 -19.02 33.65
CA GLU A 159 59.34 -17.84 33.23
C GLU A 159 60.86 -18.02 33.36
N GLU A 160 61.34 -18.84 34.31
CA GLU A 160 62.75 -19.23 34.40
C GLU A 160 63.14 -20.27 33.34
N ASP A 161 62.28 -21.25 33.07
CA ASP A 161 62.56 -22.29 32.07
C ASP A 161 62.54 -21.75 30.63
N ILE A 162 61.68 -20.77 30.32
CA ILE A 162 61.67 -20.08 29.01
C ILE A 162 62.98 -19.33 28.73
N LYS A 163 63.73 -18.93 29.77
CA LYS A 163 64.98 -18.18 29.60
C LYS A 163 66.14 -19.04 29.07
N THR A 164 66.03 -20.37 29.02
CA THR A 164 67.13 -21.25 28.55
C THR A 164 66.72 -22.26 27.46
N PRO A 165 66.35 -21.81 26.25
CA PRO A 165 65.81 -22.67 25.19
C PRO A 165 66.82 -23.68 24.61
N LEU A 166 68.13 -23.45 24.68
CA LEU A 166 69.14 -24.22 23.94
C LEU A 166 69.73 -25.41 24.71
N ARG A 167 69.69 -25.42 26.05
CA ARG A 167 70.33 -26.48 26.86
C ARG A 167 69.48 -27.75 26.98
N SER A 168 68.20 -27.67 26.62
CA SER A 168 67.21 -28.77 26.68
C SER A 168 67.00 -29.49 25.33
N ALA A 169 67.71 -29.08 24.26
CA ALA A 169 67.43 -29.57 22.91
C ALA A 169 67.98 -30.99 22.63
N VAL A 170 69.08 -31.39 23.26
CA VAL A 170 69.89 -32.57 22.86
C VAL A 170 69.45 -33.89 23.53
N GLY A 171 68.48 -33.86 24.46
CA GLY A 171 68.07 -35.04 25.24
C GLY A 171 66.76 -35.75 24.83
N GLY A 172 66.12 -35.39 23.71
CA GLY A 172 64.83 -35.96 23.31
C GLY A 172 63.72 -34.95 22.95
N SER A 173 64.08 -33.67 22.76
CA SER A 173 63.11 -32.59 22.52
C SER A 173 62.48 -32.59 21.12
N LEU A 174 63.13 -33.18 20.11
CA LEU A 174 62.61 -33.17 18.73
C LEU A 174 61.34 -34.01 18.60
N ILE A 175 61.35 -35.23 19.15
CA ILE A 175 60.18 -36.12 19.09
C ILE A 175 59.01 -35.51 19.89
N ARG A 176 59.29 -34.87 21.03
CA ARG A 176 58.30 -34.19 21.86
C ARG A 176 57.74 -32.94 21.16
N SER A 177 58.58 -32.17 20.49
CA SER A 177 58.18 -31.02 19.66
C SER A 177 57.28 -31.46 18.50
N VAL A 178 57.64 -32.54 17.80
CA VAL A 178 56.79 -33.10 16.73
C VAL A 178 55.47 -33.63 17.28
N LEU A 179 55.46 -34.35 18.41
CA LEU A 179 54.22 -34.80 19.05
C LEU A 179 53.34 -33.64 19.50
N VAL A 180 53.92 -32.56 20.03
CA VAL A 180 53.20 -31.32 20.38
C VAL A 180 52.66 -30.63 19.12
N GLN A 181 53.42 -30.59 18.03
CA GLN A 181 52.95 -30.04 16.75
C GLN A 181 51.81 -30.86 16.16
N VAL A 182 51.84 -32.19 16.25
CA VAL A 182 50.75 -33.05 15.81
C VAL A 182 49.51 -32.84 16.67
N GLN A 183 49.66 -32.70 17.98
CA GLN A 183 48.53 -32.39 18.88
C GLN A 183 47.98 -30.99 18.62
N LYS A 184 48.83 -30.00 18.34
CA LYS A 184 48.42 -28.66 17.97
C LYS A 184 47.68 -28.65 16.63
N ALA A 185 48.21 -29.35 15.63
CA ALA A 185 47.56 -29.52 14.34
C ALA A 185 46.19 -30.21 14.49
N LYS A 186 46.08 -31.23 15.34
CA LYS A 186 44.79 -31.86 15.66
C LYS A 186 43.81 -30.87 16.29
N VAL A 187 44.25 -30.10 17.28
CA VAL A 187 43.41 -29.07 17.93
C VAL A 187 42.99 -27.98 16.94
N ASP A 188 43.90 -27.56 16.06
CA ASP A 188 43.62 -26.54 15.04
C ASP A 188 42.64 -27.09 13.98
N ILE A 189 42.73 -28.37 13.61
CA ILE A 189 41.75 -29.05 12.76
C ILE A 189 40.41 -29.16 13.47
N ASP A 190 40.38 -29.59 14.74
CA ASP A 190 39.14 -29.69 15.53
C ASP A 190 38.47 -28.31 15.68
N GLN A 191 39.25 -27.24 15.81
CA GLN A 191 38.76 -25.87 15.83
C GLN A 191 38.28 -25.39 14.46
N ALA A 192 38.98 -25.76 13.38
CA ALA A 192 38.56 -25.46 12.01
C ALA A 192 37.26 -26.20 11.65
N LEU A 193 37.10 -27.46 12.03
CA LEU A 193 35.89 -28.25 11.87
C LEU A 193 34.71 -27.64 12.64
N LYS A 194 34.93 -27.21 13.89
CA LYS A 194 33.94 -26.43 14.66
C LYS A 194 33.60 -25.09 13.99
N GLY A 195 34.58 -24.45 13.36
CA GLY A 195 34.39 -23.23 12.58
C GLY A 195 33.52 -23.47 11.34
N ILE A 196 33.73 -24.59 10.64
CA ILE A 196 32.92 -25.01 9.49
C ILE A 196 31.49 -25.31 9.93
N ASP A 197 31.28 -26.03 11.03
CA ASP A 197 29.94 -26.29 11.59
C ASP A 197 29.21 -24.97 11.88
N LYS A 198 29.89 -24.00 12.49
CA LYS A 198 29.32 -22.66 12.72
C LYS A 198 28.96 -21.95 11.41
N LEU A 199 29.77 -22.09 10.37
CA LEU A 199 29.53 -21.45 9.08
C LEU A 199 28.36 -22.09 8.34
N LEU A 200 28.26 -23.42 8.35
CA LEU A 200 27.10 -24.16 7.83
C LEU A 200 25.82 -23.81 8.59
N LYS A 201 25.89 -23.73 9.93
CA LYS A 201 24.74 -23.34 10.78
C LYS A 201 24.28 -21.91 10.52
N SER A 202 25.21 -20.99 10.29
CA SER A 202 24.91 -19.59 9.94
C SER A 202 24.20 -19.47 8.59
N GLN A 203 24.53 -20.36 7.64
CA GLN A 203 23.86 -20.44 6.34
C GLN A 203 22.51 -21.17 6.40
N GLU A 204 22.37 -22.18 7.25
CA GLU A 204 21.10 -22.86 7.54
C GLU A 204 20.01 -21.86 7.98
N LEU A 205 20.39 -20.83 8.75
CA LEU A 205 19.48 -19.76 9.15
C LEU A 205 18.91 -19.00 7.94
N THR A 206 19.77 -18.66 6.97
CA THR A 206 19.35 -17.95 5.76
C THR A 206 18.43 -18.83 4.90
N PHE A 207 18.76 -20.12 4.77
CA PHE A 207 17.90 -21.08 4.07
C PHE A 207 16.55 -21.28 4.75
N ALA A 208 16.51 -21.30 6.09
CA ALA A 208 15.28 -21.39 6.85
C ALA A 208 14.38 -20.18 6.59
N PHE A 209 14.92 -18.95 6.60
CA PHE A 209 14.14 -17.74 6.29
C PHE A 209 13.60 -17.72 4.86
N VAL A 210 14.39 -18.15 3.88
CA VAL A 210 13.94 -18.24 2.48
C VAL A 210 12.79 -19.24 2.33
N GLY A 211 12.79 -20.33 3.10
CA GLY A 211 11.71 -21.32 3.11
C GLY A 211 10.36 -20.78 3.62
N VAL A 212 10.36 -19.79 4.53
CA VAL A 212 9.11 -19.22 5.09
C VAL A 212 8.51 -18.11 4.21
N ALA A 213 9.32 -17.46 3.37
CA ALA A 213 8.89 -16.33 2.56
C ALA A 213 7.68 -16.60 1.64
N PRO A 214 7.59 -17.75 0.92
CA PRO A 214 6.43 -18.05 0.07
C PRO A 214 5.11 -18.14 0.85
N ALA A 215 5.13 -18.71 2.06
CA ALA A 215 3.93 -18.85 2.89
C ALA A 215 3.37 -17.48 3.30
N PHE A 216 4.24 -16.58 3.75
CA PHE A 216 3.85 -15.21 4.07
C PHE A 216 3.37 -14.42 2.85
N ALA A 217 3.97 -14.63 1.68
CA ALA A 217 3.53 -14.01 0.43
C ALA A 217 2.09 -14.42 0.07
N ILE A 218 1.77 -15.72 0.20
CA ILE A 218 0.41 -16.24 -0.05
C ILE A 218 -0.60 -15.64 0.93
N VAL A 219 -0.26 -15.56 2.22
CA VAL A 219 -1.12 -14.94 3.25
C VAL A 219 -1.36 -13.45 2.95
N TYR A 220 -0.32 -12.72 2.55
CA TYR A 220 -0.43 -11.30 2.22
C TYR A 220 -1.30 -11.06 0.98
N VAL A 221 -1.07 -11.82 -0.10
CA VAL A 221 -1.86 -11.68 -1.34
C VAL A 221 -3.31 -12.08 -1.11
N THR A 222 -3.55 -13.20 -0.43
CA THR A 222 -4.92 -13.70 -0.18
C THR A 222 -5.65 -12.79 0.79
N GLY A 223 -5.01 -12.37 1.88
CA GLY A 223 -5.58 -11.43 2.85
C GLY A 223 -5.83 -10.05 2.24
N GLY A 224 -4.92 -9.56 1.41
CA GLY A 224 -5.08 -8.32 0.64
C GLY A 224 -6.23 -8.41 -0.37
N PHE A 225 -6.36 -9.52 -1.09
CA PHE A 225 -7.49 -9.75 -2.00
C PHE A 225 -8.82 -9.83 -1.25
N LEU A 226 -8.86 -10.55 -0.12
CA LEU A 226 -10.06 -10.73 0.70
C LEU A 226 -10.51 -9.39 1.28
N THR A 227 -9.60 -8.65 1.90
CA THR A 227 -9.88 -7.30 2.42
C THR A 227 -10.29 -6.36 1.30
N ASN A 228 -9.62 -6.36 0.15
CA ASN A 228 -10.00 -5.51 -0.97
C ASN A 228 -11.34 -5.94 -1.62
N PHE A 229 -11.72 -7.21 -1.57
CA PHE A 229 -12.99 -7.70 -2.10
C PHE A 229 -14.16 -7.42 -1.15
N PHE A 230 -13.99 -7.67 0.15
CA PHE A 230 -15.01 -7.43 1.17
C PHE A 230 -15.13 -5.96 1.58
N LEU A 231 -14.03 -5.22 1.62
CA LEU A 231 -14.02 -3.78 1.89
C LEU A 231 -14.07 -2.92 0.62
N SER A 232 -14.04 -3.51 -0.59
CA SER A 232 -14.28 -2.72 -1.81
C SER A 232 -15.65 -2.07 -1.74
N PRO A 233 -15.74 -0.74 -1.59
CA PRO A 233 -17.00 -0.05 -1.62
C PRO A 233 -17.44 -0.06 -3.08
N GLY A 234 -18.25 -1.06 -3.45
CA GLY A 234 -18.58 -1.37 -4.83
C GLY A 234 -18.96 -0.15 -5.65
N LYS A 235 -18.05 0.31 -6.52
CA LYS A 235 -18.25 1.35 -7.55
C LYS A 235 -19.05 2.60 -7.13
N ARG A 236 -19.17 2.91 -5.84
CA ARG A 236 -20.08 3.95 -5.36
C ARG A 236 -19.34 4.91 -4.45
N ALA A 237 -19.19 6.09 -5.03
CA ALA A 237 -19.15 7.37 -4.37
C ALA A 237 -17.77 7.91 -3.96
N VAL A 238 -16.95 8.25 -4.97
CA VAL A 238 -15.82 9.19 -4.87
C VAL A 238 -16.15 10.34 -3.89
N GLY A 239 -15.38 10.44 -2.81
CA GLY A 239 -15.42 11.56 -1.86
C GLY A 239 -16.30 11.47 -0.61
N GLY A 240 -17.08 10.41 -0.38
CA GLY A 240 -17.87 10.27 0.87
C GLY A 240 -19.03 11.29 1.03
N LYS A 241 -20.05 10.96 1.85
CA LYS A 241 -21.31 11.73 1.92
C LYS A 241 -21.13 13.19 2.34
N ARG A 242 -20.33 13.45 3.38
CA ARG A 242 -20.12 14.79 3.95
C ARG A 242 -19.37 15.73 2.99
N ARG A 243 -18.32 15.25 2.33
CA ARG A 243 -17.53 16.11 1.42
C ARG A 243 -18.30 16.45 0.15
N ARG A 244 -19.10 15.50 -0.36
CA ARG A 244 -20.03 15.76 -1.48
C ARG A 244 -21.04 16.86 -1.16
N MET A 245 -21.58 16.87 0.07
CA MET A 245 -22.48 17.93 0.51
C MET A 245 -21.77 19.29 0.55
N GLY A 246 -20.53 19.33 1.02
CA GLY A 246 -19.72 20.56 1.01
C GLY A 246 -19.52 21.14 -0.39
N VAL A 247 -19.26 20.28 -1.38
CA VAL A 247 -19.09 20.68 -2.78
C VAL A 247 -20.39 21.14 -3.40
N TRP A 248 -21.49 20.43 -3.13
CA TRP A 248 -22.81 20.81 -3.59
C TRP A 248 -23.21 22.20 -3.07
N LEU A 249 -22.92 22.48 -1.78
CA LEU A 249 -23.15 23.78 -1.18
C LEU A 249 -22.22 24.86 -1.76
N ALA A 250 -20.95 24.53 -2.03
CA ALA A 250 -20.02 25.44 -2.69
C ALA A 250 -20.49 25.79 -4.11
N MET A 251 -20.93 24.81 -4.90
CA MET A 251 -21.48 25.00 -6.24
C MET A 251 -22.73 25.89 -6.22
N ARG A 252 -23.68 25.61 -5.31
CA ARG A 252 -24.89 26.42 -5.12
C ARG A 252 -24.56 27.85 -4.65
N ARG A 253 -23.50 28.02 -3.87
CA ARG A 253 -23.02 29.34 -3.43
C ARG A 253 -22.45 30.13 -4.61
N VAL A 254 -21.62 29.51 -5.45
CA VAL A 254 -21.08 30.15 -6.67
C VAL A 254 -22.23 30.63 -7.57
N GLU A 255 -23.18 29.75 -7.86
CA GLU A 255 -24.35 30.06 -8.69
C GLU A 255 -25.19 31.21 -8.08
N ARG A 256 -25.48 31.16 -6.78
CA ARG A 256 -26.23 32.24 -6.11
C ARG A 256 -25.48 33.56 -6.15
N LEU A 257 -24.17 33.59 -5.92
CA LEU A 257 -23.37 34.81 -5.97
C LEU A 257 -23.38 35.42 -7.38
N LEU A 258 -23.28 34.58 -8.41
CA LEU A 258 -23.35 35.01 -9.81
C LEU A 258 -24.76 35.45 -10.23
N ILE A 259 -25.84 34.97 -9.60
CA ILE A 259 -27.23 35.38 -9.93
C ILE A 259 -27.65 36.64 -9.14
N VAL A 260 -27.31 36.73 -7.86
CA VAL A 260 -27.83 37.75 -6.93
C VAL A 260 -26.91 38.98 -6.83
N SER A 261 -25.77 39.00 -7.52
CA SER A 261 -24.83 40.12 -7.50
C SER A 261 -25.55 41.47 -7.66
N PRO A 262 -25.43 42.40 -6.68
CA PRO A 262 -26.04 43.71 -6.77
C PRO A 262 -25.47 44.42 -7.98
N ARG A 263 -26.35 44.90 -8.86
CA ARG A 263 -25.97 45.68 -10.04
C ARG A 263 -25.17 46.89 -9.52
N SER A 264 -23.96 47.09 -10.02
CA SER A 264 -23.20 48.31 -9.78
C SER A 264 -24.10 49.49 -10.15
N LEU A 265 -24.50 50.27 -9.14
CA LEU A 265 -25.16 51.55 -9.38
C LEU A 265 -24.14 52.43 -10.12
N PRO A 266 -24.48 53.01 -11.29
CA PRO A 266 -23.62 53.99 -11.93
C PRO A 266 -23.52 55.19 -10.99
N THR A 267 -22.33 55.46 -10.47
CA THR A 267 -22.03 56.67 -9.70
C THR A 267 -21.90 57.84 -10.67
N ASP A 268 -23.00 58.31 -11.25
CA ASP A 268 -23.03 59.49 -12.13
C ASP A 268 -24.38 60.24 -11.98
N VAL A 269 -24.63 60.95 -10.87
CA VAL A 269 -25.48 62.16 -10.83
C VAL A 269 -25.07 63.09 -9.66
N ALA A 270 -24.74 64.34 -9.98
CA ALA A 270 -24.17 65.42 -9.16
C ALA A 270 -25.18 66.20 -8.26
N PRO A 271 -24.78 67.33 -7.64
CA PRO A 271 -25.23 68.58 -8.26
C PRO A 271 -24.17 69.69 -8.37
N SER A 272 -24.29 70.37 -9.49
CA SER A 272 -23.64 71.60 -9.95
C SER A 272 -23.87 72.83 -9.07
N LEU A 273 -22.82 73.62 -8.89
CA LEU A 273 -22.88 75.07 -8.69
C LEU A 273 -21.99 75.71 -9.78
N SER A 274 -22.62 76.43 -10.72
CA SER A 274 -21.96 77.30 -11.70
C SER A 274 -22.03 78.76 -11.20
N PRO A 275 -21.19 79.71 -11.71
CA PRO A 275 -21.42 80.29 -13.04
C PRO A 275 -20.16 80.63 -13.88
N SER A 276 -20.31 80.45 -15.21
CA SER A 276 -19.80 81.12 -16.44
C SER A 276 -18.81 82.32 -16.41
N PRO A 277 -18.27 82.82 -17.57
CA PRO A 277 -18.06 82.25 -18.93
C PRO A 277 -16.69 82.59 -19.61
N SER A 278 -16.31 81.89 -20.69
CA SER A 278 -15.87 82.50 -21.99
C SER A 278 -15.39 81.48 -23.04
N PRO A 279 -15.42 81.83 -24.35
CA PRO A 279 -15.59 80.88 -25.45
C PRO A 279 -14.40 80.80 -26.44
N ALA A 280 -14.21 79.66 -27.10
CA ALA A 280 -13.57 79.50 -28.42
C ALA A 280 -13.67 78.02 -28.84
N ALA A 281 -14.59 77.67 -29.74
CA ALA A 281 -14.35 77.51 -31.18
C ALA A 281 -13.58 76.24 -31.56
N ALA A 282 -14.30 75.22 -32.05
CA ALA A 282 -14.15 74.70 -33.41
C ALA A 282 -15.00 73.43 -33.59
N THR A 283 -15.98 73.54 -34.47
CA THR A 283 -16.81 72.45 -34.99
C THR A 283 -16.04 71.71 -36.08
N THR A 284 -15.85 70.39 -35.95
CA THR A 284 -15.74 69.52 -37.13
C THR A 284 -16.42 68.18 -36.85
N THR A 285 -17.50 68.00 -37.60
CA THR A 285 -18.36 66.83 -37.80
C THR A 285 -17.61 65.69 -38.47
N GLY A 286 -17.88 64.42 -38.09
CA GLY A 286 -17.55 63.28 -38.96
C GLY A 286 -17.28 61.93 -38.27
N SER A 287 -18.34 61.23 -37.88
CA SER A 287 -18.49 59.76 -37.89
C SER A 287 -17.32 58.87 -37.42
N THR A 288 -17.39 58.40 -36.18
CA THR A 288 -17.31 56.97 -35.82
C THR A 288 -17.97 56.82 -34.44
N GLN A 289 -19.29 56.66 -34.46
CA GLN A 289 -20.10 56.42 -33.28
C GLN A 289 -20.53 54.96 -33.32
N GLN A 290 -20.44 54.29 -32.16
CA GLN A 290 -20.83 52.91 -31.82
C GLN A 290 -19.67 51.93 -31.68
N GLN A 291 -19.05 51.86 -30.49
CA GLN A 291 -18.53 50.61 -29.90
C GLN A 291 -17.96 50.80 -28.47
N HIS A 292 -18.69 51.38 -27.50
CA HIS A 292 -18.31 51.18 -26.09
C HIS A 292 -19.42 51.59 -25.10
N LEU A 293 -20.55 50.88 -25.10
CA LEU A 293 -21.63 51.08 -24.10
C LEU A 293 -22.26 49.75 -23.64
N GLN A 294 -21.52 48.63 -23.70
CA GLN A 294 -21.99 47.32 -23.19
C GLN A 294 -21.22 46.80 -21.96
N ASP A 295 -20.09 47.39 -21.57
CA ASP A 295 -19.21 46.83 -20.52
C ASP A 295 -19.67 47.06 -19.06
N GLY A 296 -20.71 47.86 -18.81
CA GLY A 296 -21.18 48.11 -17.44
C GLY A 296 -21.99 46.98 -16.80
N GLY A 297 -22.45 46.01 -17.60
CA GLY A 297 -23.36 44.94 -17.14
C GLY A 297 -22.67 43.64 -16.71
N ASP A 298 -21.42 43.43 -17.13
CA ASP A 298 -20.69 42.17 -16.94
C ASP A 298 -19.60 42.24 -15.86
N ALA A 299 -19.29 43.45 -15.36
CA ALA A 299 -18.31 43.65 -14.30
C ALA A 299 -18.82 43.10 -12.96
N ILE A 300 -18.11 42.11 -12.41
CA ILE A 300 -18.43 41.49 -11.12
C ILE A 300 -17.96 42.42 -9.99
N PRO A 301 -18.82 42.78 -9.01
CA PRO A 301 -18.41 43.59 -7.86
C PRO A 301 -17.24 42.94 -7.10
N PRO A 302 -16.29 43.73 -6.58
CA PRO A 302 -15.06 43.20 -5.96
C PRO A 302 -15.35 42.29 -4.75
N LEU A 303 -16.40 42.58 -3.97
CA LEU A 303 -16.85 41.73 -2.88
C LEU A 303 -17.35 40.36 -3.37
N THR A 304 -18.15 40.34 -4.45
CA THR A 304 -18.62 39.09 -5.06
C THR A 304 -17.44 38.29 -5.59
N ALA A 305 -16.46 38.94 -6.23
CA ALA A 305 -15.27 38.29 -6.74
C ALA A 305 -14.46 37.58 -5.63
N GLY A 306 -14.29 38.23 -4.46
CA GLY A 306 -13.62 37.62 -3.31
C GLY A 306 -14.36 36.39 -2.74
N LEU A 307 -15.69 36.48 -2.61
CA LEU A 307 -16.51 35.35 -2.16
C LEU A 307 -16.55 34.19 -3.17
N LEU A 308 -16.53 34.51 -4.46
CA LEU A 308 -16.42 33.53 -5.54
C LEU A 308 -15.11 32.77 -5.41
N LEU A 309 -13.97 33.47 -5.28
CA LEU A 309 -12.66 32.85 -5.15
C LEU A 309 -12.57 31.87 -3.96
N LEU A 310 -13.14 32.24 -2.81
CA LEU A 310 -13.19 31.36 -1.65
C LEU A 310 -14.00 30.08 -1.95
N SER A 311 -15.17 30.22 -2.56
CA SER A 311 -16.01 29.07 -2.91
C SER A 311 -15.37 28.16 -3.97
N VAL A 312 -14.65 28.72 -4.94
CA VAL A 312 -13.92 27.96 -5.96
C VAL A 312 -12.69 27.26 -5.38
N THR A 313 -12.02 27.86 -4.39
CA THR A 313 -10.93 27.21 -3.64
C THR A 313 -11.42 25.96 -2.90
N HIS A 314 -12.63 25.99 -2.34
CA HIS A 314 -13.25 24.79 -1.76
C HIS A 314 -13.54 23.70 -2.79
N LEU A 315 -13.96 24.06 -4.01
CA LEU A 315 -14.15 23.12 -5.12
C LEU A 315 -12.82 22.46 -5.53
N ARG A 316 -11.74 23.26 -5.67
CA ARG A 316 -10.39 22.76 -5.97
C ARG A 316 -9.88 21.79 -4.91
N GLN A 317 -9.98 22.18 -3.64
CA GLN A 317 -9.52 21.35 -2.52
C GLN A 317 -10.26 20.00 -2.45
N PHE A 318 -11.56 20.00 -2.77
CA PHE A 318 -12.31 18.75 -2.89
C PHE A 318 -11.78 17.89 -4.03
N ALA A 319 -11.56 18.49 -5.20
CA ALA A 319 -11.12 17.76 -6.38
C ALA A 319 -9.76 17.08 -6.16
N GLU A 320 -8.82 17.76 -5.54
CA GLU A 320 -7.49 17.22 -5.26
C GLU A 320 -7.49 16.12 -4.21
N ARG A 321 -8.32 16.24 -3.17
CA ARG A 321 -8.33 15.29 -2.04
C ARG A 321 -9.28 14.12 -2.20
N SER A 322 -10.29 14.26 -3.07
CA SER A 322 -11.43 13.34 -3.10
C SER A 322 -11.58 12.61 -4.43
N LEU A 323 -11.06 13.15 -5.54
CA LEU A 323 -11.03 12.45 -6.83
C LEU A 323 -9.73 11.65 -6.96
N PRO A 324 -9.76 10.46 -7.60
CA PRO A 324 -8.56 9.69 -7.87
C PRO A 324 -7.58 10.49 -8.75
N GLY A 325 -6.30 10.47 -8.38
CA GLY A 325 -5.24 11.13 -9.16
C GLY A 325 -5.14 10.55 -10.58
N ARG A 326 -4.81 11.40 -11.57
CA ARG A 326 -4.71 11.06 -13.01
C ARG A 326 -5.98 10.50 -13.65
N SER A 327 -7.15 10.86 -13.10
CA SER A 327 -8.43 10.53 -13.72
C SER A 327 -8.91 11.68 -14.60
N ALA A 328 -9.48 11.36 -15.77
CA ALA A 328 -10.14 12.35 -16.63
C ALA A 328 -11.24 13.14 -15.89
N LEU A 329 -11.86 12.53 -14.87
CA LEU A 329 -12.82 13.19 -13.99
C LEU A 329 -12.19 14.31 -13.15
N ARG A 330 -10.99 14.09 -12.62
CA ARG A 330 -10.27 15.12 -11.85
C ARG A 330 -9.80 16.25 -12.76
N GLU A 331 -9.24 15.90 -13.91
CA GLU A 331 -8.68 16.86 -14.85
C GLU A 331 -9.75 17.76 -15.45
N GLY A 332 -10.86 17.19 -15.94
CA GLY A 332 -11.99 17.98 -16.46
C GLY A 332 -12.67 18.83 -15.38
N PHE A 333 -12.81 18.31 -14.15
CA PHE A 333 -13.39 19.12 -13.06
C PHE A 333 -12.48 20.29 -12.66
N LEU A 334 -11.16 20.08 -12.64
CA LEU A 334 -10.19 21.15 -12.36
C LEU A 334 -10.07 22.15 -13.51
N GLU A 335 -10.33 21.74 -14.76
CA GLU A 335 -10.45 22.64 -15.90
C GLU A 335 -11.64 23.59 -15.73
N ASP A 336 -12.83 23.07 -15.45
CA ASP A 336 -14.01 23.91 -15.19
C ASP A 336 -13.83 24.84 -13.97
N VAL A 337 -13.14 24.37 -12.92
CA VAL A 337 -12.79 25.20 -11.76
C VAL A 337 -11.83 26.33 -12.15
N ARG A 338 -10.85 26.07 -13.03
CA ARG A 338 -9.94 27.10 -13.55
C ARG A 338 -10.67 28.14 -14.41
N ASP A 339 -11.63 27.70 -15.22
CA ASP A 339 -12.49 28.61 -16.00
C ASP A 339 -13.32 29.54 -15.08
N LEU A 340 -13.69 29.10 -13.87
CA LEU A 340 -14.37 29.98 -12.91
C LEU A 340 -13.44 31.01 -12.24
N GLU A 341 -12.13 30.72 -12.18
CA GLU A 341 -11.11 31.60 -11.60
C GLU A 341 -10.60 32.67 -12.58
N ASP A 342 -10.78 32.46 -13.89
CA ASP A 342 -10.28 33.39 -14.91
C ASP A 342 -10.88 34.80 -14.72
N PRO A 343 -10.06 35.85 -14.51
CA PRO A 343 -10.54 37.22 -14.39
C PRO A 343 -11.04 37.79 -15.73
N GLY A 344 -10.68 37.19 -16.87
CA GLY A 344 -11.11 37.62 -18.21
C GLY A 344 -12.53 37.22 -18.58
N LEU A 345 -13.12 36.25 -17.86
CA LEU A 345 -14.49 35.78 -18.12
C LEU A 345 -15.53 36.65 -17.41
N GLY A 346 -16.51 37.11 -18.19
CA GLY A 346 -17.64 37.90 -17.72
C GLY A 346 -18.61 37.10 -16.84
N ARG A 347 -19.56 37.79 -16.21
CA ARG A 347 -20.57 37.15 -15.35
C ARG A 347 -21.41 36.14 -16.12
N ALA A 348 -21.84 36.49 -17.34
CA ALA A 348 -22.65 35.61 -18.18
C ALA A 348 -21.91 34.34 -18.60
N GLU A 349 -20.60 34.44 -18.84
CA GLU A 349 -19.77 33.32 -19.26
C GLU A 349 -19.49 32.38 -18.09
N LYS A 350 -19.21 32.92 -16.89
CA LYS A 350 -19.06 32.13 -15.66
C LYS A 350 -20.34 31.36 -15.31
N LEU A 351 -21.52 31.92 -15.57
CA LEU A 351 -22.79 31.20 -15.41
C LEU A 351 -22.93 30.02 -16.37
N ARG A 352 -22.41 30.12 -17.61
CA ARG A 352 -22.38 28.99 -18.56
C ARG A 352 -21.43 27.89 -18.10
N VAL A 353 -20.28 28.25 -17.52
CA VAL A 353 -19.35 27.28 -16.91
C VAL A 353 -20.04 26.56 -15.74
N VAL A 354 -20.75 27.29 -14.87
CA VAL A 354 -21.54 26.71 -13.79
C VAL A 354 -22.60 25.72 -14.30
N ASP A 355 -23.34 26.07 -15.34
CA ASP A 355 -24.35 25.21 -15.95
C ASP A 355 -23.72 23.94 -16.58
N ARG A 356 -22.58 24.10 -17.26
CA ARG A 356 -21.77 22.97 -17.78
C ARG A 356 -21.34 22.05 -16.65
N MET A 357 -20.84 22.59 -15.54
CA MET A 357 -20.43 21.82 -14.37
C MET A 357 -21.59 21.04 -13.74
N TRP A 358 -22.77 21.65 -13.61
CA TRP A 358 -23.96 20.96 -13.11
C TRP A 358 -24.37 19.79 -14.00
N LYS A 359 -24.30 19.95 -15.33
CA LYS A 359 -24.64 18.91 -16.31
C LYS A 359 -23.63 17.77 -16.34
N SER A 360 -22.33 18.08 -16.35
CA SER A 360 -21.24 17.10 -16.47
C SER A 360 -20.98 16.35 -15.16
N TRP A 361 -21.01 17.06 -14.02
CA TRP A 361 -20.58 16.51 -12.74
C TRP A 361 -21.73 16.12 -11.82
N GLY A 362 -22.94 16.62 -12.06
CA GLY A 362 -24.09 16.38 -11.20
C GLY A 362 -24.46 14.90 -11.05
N GLU A 363 -24.38 14.12 -12.14
CA GLU A 363 -24.66 12.68 -12.13
C GLU A 363 -23.47 11.85 -11.65
N THR A 364 -22.26 12.19 -12.10
CA THR A 364 -21.02 11.46 -11.82
C THR A 364 -20.59 11.60 -10.36
N LEU A 365 -20.68 12.80 -9.78
CA LEU A 365 -20.45 13.05 -8.35
C LEU A 365 -21.68 12.71 -7.49
N GLY A 366 -22.84 12.51 -8.11
CA GLY A 366 -24.07 12.09 -7.43
C GLY A 366 -24.74 13.20 -6.61
N TRP A 367 -24.56 14.46 -7.02
CA TRP A 367 -25.23 15.63 -6.43
C TRP A 367 -26.76 15.54 -6.53
N THR A 368 -27.29 14.95 -7.61
CA THR A 368 -28.74 14.74 -7.81
C THR A 368 -29.40 13.85 -6.75
N ARG A 369 -28.62 12.98 -6.08
CA ARG A 369 -29.11 12.16 -4.96
C ARG A 369 -29.11 12.92 -3.63
N GLN A 370 -28.36 14.02 -3.53
CA GLN A 370 -28.28 14.83 -2.31
C GLN A 370 -29.39 15.87 -2.25
N ALA A 371 -29.90 16.34 -3.39
CA ALA A 371 -31.03 17.27 -3.45
C ALA A 371 -32.39 16.64 -3.12
N ARG A 372 -32.48 15.30 -2.96
CA ARG A 372 -33.71 14.57 -2.59
C ARG A 372 -33.80 14.23 -1.09
N VAL A 373 -32.79 14.58 -0.32
CA VAL A 373 -32.75 14.46 1.15
C VAL A 373 -32.91 15.86 1.71
#